data_AF-A0A6V7BC29-F1
#
_entry.id   AF-A0A6V7BC29-F1
#
_cell.length_a   1.000
_cell.length_b   1.000
_cell.length_c   1.000
_cell.angle_alpha   90.00
_cell.angle_beta   90.00
_cell.angle_gamma   90.00
#
_symmetry.space_group_name_H-M   'P 1'
#
loop_
_entity.id
_entity.type
_entity.pdbx_description
1 polymer ?
#
loop_
_entity_poly.entity_id
_entity_poly.type
_entity_poly.pdbx_seq_one_letter_code
_entity_poly.pdbx_strand_id
1 'polypeptide(L)'
;MSAEMPVLEATLERELAALAFGRRYGKVVEVIGTMLKVAGVQVSLGEVCELRQRDGTLLQRAEVVGFSRHLALLAPFGELVGLSRETRVIGSGRPLAVPVGEALLGRVLDGLGEPADGQGPVAGDGWVQIQAQAPDPMRRRLIEQPLPTGVRIVDGLMTLGEGQRMGIFAAAGVGKSTLMGMFARGTQCDVNVIVLIGERGREVREFIEMILGPDGLARSVVVCATSDRSSIERAKAAYVGTAIAEYFRDQGMRVLLMMDSLTRFARAQREIGLAAGEPPTRRGFPPSVFAELPRLLERAGMGETGSITAFYTVLAEDDTGSDPIAEEVRGILDGHLILSREIAAKNQYPAIDVLGSLSRVMSQIVSAEQRQYAGQLRRLLAKYNEVETLLQVGEYRQGSDAVADEAIARIDAIRDFLSQSTDQLSDYDATLEQLAGVIDDA
;
A
#
# COMPACT_ATOMS: atom_id res chain seq x y z
N MET A 1 -40.80 -57.87 4.83
CA MET A 1 -41.24 -56.47 4.97
C MET A 1 -40.25 -55.56 5.70
N SER A 2 -38.93 -55.89 5.78
CA SER A 2 -37.95 -55.03 6.47
C SER A 2 -36.69 -54.67 5.65
N ALA A 3 -36.65 -55.02 4.37
CA ALA A 3 -35.50 -54.76 3.49
C ALA A 3 -35.74 -53.66 2.44
N GLU A 4 -36.99 -53.25 2.20
CA GLU A 4 -37.34 -52.21 1.22
C GLU A 4 -37.29 -50.79 1.80
N MET A 5 -37.44 -50.65 3.13
CA MET A 5 -37.45 -49.36 3.83
C MET A 5 -36.13 -48.57 3.72
N PRO A 6 -34.93 -49.18 3.92
CA PRO A 6 -33.67 -48.43 3.81
C PRO A 6 -33.31 -48.05 2.37
N VAL A 7 -33.80 -48.82 1.38
CA VAL A 7 -33.63 -48.49 -0.04
C VAL A 7 -34.54 -47.32 -0.42
N LEU A 8 -35.78 -47.30 0.09
CA LEU A 8 -36.71 -46.20 -0.11
C LEU A 8 -36.17 -44.90 0.52
N GLU A 9 -35.64 -44.98 1.74
CA GLU A 9 -35.06 -43.84 2.47
C GLU A 9 -33.83 -43.26 1.75
N ALA A 10 -32.87 -44.10 1.35
CA ALA A 10 -31.70 -43.66 0.59
C ALA A 10 -32.05 -43.10 -0.80
N THR A 11 -33.09 -43.64 -1.44
CA THR A 11 -33.60 -43.13 -2.72
C THR A 11 -34.33 -41.81 -2.54
N LEU A 12 -35.11 -41.66 -1.46
CA LEU A 12 -35.80 -40.42 -1.11
C LEU A 12 -34.79 -39.32 -0.77
N GLU A 13 -33.71 -39.61 -0.05
CA GLU A 13 -32.64 -38.65 0.23
C GLU A 13 -31.90 -38.22 -1.04
N ARG A 14 -31.63 -39.16 -1.96
CA ARG A 14 -31.04 -38.83 -3.28
C ARG A 14 -31.97 -37.98 -4.12
N GLU A 15 -33.25 -38.32 -4.17
CA GLU A 15 -34.28 -37.57 -4.90
C GLU A 15 -34.52 -36.19 -4.26
N LEU A 16 -34.53 -36.07 -2.92
CA LEU A 16 -34.61 -34.80 -2.19
C LEU A 16 -33.37 -33.92 -2.35
N ALA A 17 -32.18 -34.52 -2.47
CA ALA A 17 -30.95 -33.81 -2.79
C ALA A 17 -30.89 -33.39 -4.28
N ALA A 18 -31.50 -34.17 -5.17
CA ALA A 18 -31.62 -33.89 -6.60
C ALA A 18 -32.76 -32.90 -6.93
N LEU A 19 -33.78 -32.84 -6.08
CA LEU A 19 -34.76 -31.77 -6.06
C LEU A 19 -34.02 -30.49 -5.70
N ALA A 20 -33.76 -29.66 -6.69
CA ALA A 20 -33.28 -28.30 -6.51
C ALA A 20 -34.33 -27.49 -5.73
N PHE A 21 -34.36 -27.66 -4.41
CA PHE A 21 -35.06 -26.76 -3.50
C PHE A 21 -34.61 -25.35 -3.87
N GLY A 22 -35.56 -24.53 -4.34
CA GLY A 22 -35.28 -23.24 -4.99
C GLY A 22 -34.21 -22.44 -4.25
N ARG A 23 -33.34 -21.75 -5.00
CA ARG A 23 -32.19 -20.99 -4.47
C ARG A 23 -32.56 -20.32 -3.14
N ARG A 24 -32.03 -20.85 -2.03
CA ARG A 24 -32.22 -20.25 -0.70
C ARG A 24 -31.52 -18.90 -0.72
N TYR A 25 -32.30 -17.84 -0.56
CA TYR A 25 -31.79 -16.49 -0.44
C TYR A 25 -31.98 -16.01 1.00
N GLY A 26 -30.99 -15.29 1.51
CA GLY A 26 -31.13 -14.56 2.75
C GLY A 26 -32.02 -13.34 2.60
N LYS A 27 -32.41 -12.78 3.73
CA LYS A 27 -33.11 -11.49 3.80
C LYS A 27 -32.41 -10.54 4.76
N VAL A 28 -32.42 -9.27 4.40
CA VAL A 28 -31.99 -8.19 5.28
C VAL A 28 -32.97 -8.10 6.46
N VAL A 29 -32.45 -8.25 7.67
CA VAL A 29 -33.21 -8.15 8.93
C VAL A 29 -33.09 -6.74 9.50
N GLU A 30 -31.88 -6.20 9.45
CA GLU A 30 -31.49 -4.95 10.10
C GLU A 30 -30.40 -4.24 9.29
N VAL A 31 -30.41 -2.91 9.33
CA VAL A 31 -29.36 -2.04 8.80
C VAL A 31 -28.86 -1.19 9.97
N ILE A 32 -27.58 -1.29 10.31
CA ILE A 32 -26.94 -0.51 11.39
C ILE A 32 -25.78 0.27 10.79
N GLY A 33 -25.92 1.59 10.71
CA GLY A 33 -24.91 2.44 10.07
C GLY A 33 -24.70 1.99 8.63
N THR A 34 -23.49 1.52 8.32
CA THR A 34 -23.08 1.01 7.00
C THR A 34 -23.19 -0.51 6.85
N MET A 35 -23.66 -1.23 7.87
CA MET A 35 -23.65 -2.70 7.92
C MET A 35 -25.05 -3.29 7.81
N LEU A 36 -25.14 -4.47 7.21
CA LEU A 36 -26.37 -5.25 7.09
C LEU A 36 -26.31 -6.50 7.98
N LYS A 37 -27.41 -6.80 8.66
CA LYS A 37 -27.63 -8.13 9.26
C LYS A 37 -28.56 -8.94 8.39
N VAL A 38 -28.13 -10.14 8.05
CA VAL A 38 -28.84 -11.03 7.12
C VAL A 38 -29.16 -12.36 7.79
N ALA A 39 -30.40 -12.80 7.67
CA ALA A 39 -30.86 -14.12 8.13
C ALA A 39 -31.13 -15.06 6.95
N GLY A 40 -31.04 -16.36 7.20
CA GLY A 40 -31.46 -17.40 6.24
C GLY A 40 -30.52 -17.62 5.07
N VAL A 41 -29.26 -17.17 5.18
CA VAL A 41 -28.22 -17.36 4.17
C VAL A 41 -27.12 -18.26 4.73
N GLN A 42 -26.58 -19.16 3.90
CA GLN A 42 -25.40 -19.97 4.20
C GLN A 42 -24.23 -19.41 3.40
N VAL A 43 -23.31 -18.72 4.08
CA VAL A 43 -22.17 -18.01 3.49
C VAL A 43 -20.95 -18.18 4.38
N SER A 44 -19.76 -17.98 3.81
CA SER A 44 -18.48 -17.98 4.53
C SER A 44 -17.96 -16.57 4.78
N LEU A 45 -17.05 -16.41 5.74
CA LEU A 45 -16.34 -15.14 5.96
C LEU A 45 -15.56 -14.76 4.69
N GLY A 46 -15.62 -13.49 4.29
CA GLY A 46 -14.99 -12.97 3.07
C GLY A 46 -15.73 -13.31 1.77
N GLU A 47 -16.85 -14.05 1.85
CA GLU A 47 -17.66 -14.35 0.67
C GLU A 47 -18.37 -13.10 0.15
N VAL A 48 -18.36 -12.93 -1.18
CA VAL A 48 -19.13 -11.85 -1.81
C VAL A 48 -20.57 -12.30 -1.99
N CYS A 49 -21.50 -11.45 -1.57
CA CYS A 49 -22.93 -11.61 -1.74
C CYS A 49 -23.48 -10.59 -2.74
N GLU A 50 -24.49 -11.01 -3.51
CA GLU A 50 -25.32 -10.12 -4.30
C GLU A 50 -26.54 -9.67 -3.50
N LEU A 51 -26.82 -8.37 -3.51
CA LEU A 51 -28.04 -7.78 -2.96
C LEU A 51 -28.99 -7.49 -4.12
N ARG A 52 -30.15 -8.18 -4.15
CA ARG A 52 -31.10 -8.09 -5.26
C ARG A 52 -32.49 -7.67 -4.80
N GLN A 53 -33.20 -6.95 -5.67
CA GLN A 53 -34.64 -6.72 -5.51
C GLN A 53 -35.45 -8.01 -5.75
N ARG A 54 -36.76 -7.95 -5.46
CA ARG A 54 -37.67 -9.09 -5.65
C ARG A 54 -37.80 -9.54 -7.11
N ASP A 55 -37.69 -8.60 -8.04
CA ASP A 55 -37.71 -8.83 -9.48
C ASP A 55 -36.38 -9.42 -10.02
N GLY A 56 -35.35 -9.50 -9.18
CA GLY A 56 -34.03 -10.02 -9.54
C GLY A 56 -33.01 -8.94 -9.93
N THR A 57 -33.41 -7.67 -9.98
CA THR A 57 -32.50 -6.54 -10.27
C THR A 57 -31.36 -6.49 -9.25
N LEU A 58 -30.11 -6.46 -9.73
CA LEU A 58 -28.93 -6.31 -8.87
C LEU A 58 -28.87 -4.88 -8.36
N LEU A 59 -28.93 -4.71 -7.04
CA LEU A 59 -28.76 -3.42 -6.39
C LEU A 59 -27.29 -3.11 -6.21
N GLN A 60 -26.56 -4.03 -5.58
CA GLN A 60 -25.12 -3.92 -5.34
C GLN A 60 -24.56 -5.26 -4.84
N ARG A 61 -23.25 -5.28 -4.58
CA ARG A 61 -22.55 -6.40 -3.92
C ARG A 61 -22.16 -6.01 -2.50
N ALA A 62 -21.97 -7.01 -1.66
CA ALA A 62 -21.52 -6.85 -0.27
C ALA A 62 -20.60 -8.01 0.12
N GLU A 63 -19.76 -7.83 1.12
CA GLU A 63 -18.90 -8.89 1.65
C GLU A 63 -19.33 -9.31 3.04
N VAL A 64 -19.26 -10.60 3.33
CA VAL A 64 -19.47 -11.13 4.67
C VAL A 64 -18.25 -10.82 5.54
N VAL A 65 -18.40 -9.94 6.52
CA VAL A 65 -17.30 -9.54 7.42
C VAL A 65 -17.39 -10.16 8.81
N GLY A 66 -18.47 -10.88 9.10
CA GLY A 66 -18.61 -11.55 10.38
C GLY A 66 -19.96 -12.26 10.56
N PHE A 67 -20.12 -12.87 11.72
CA PHE A 67 -21.34 -13.54 12.13
C PHE A 67 -21.71 -13.13 13.55
N SER A 68 -22.99 -12.96 13.81
CA SER A 68 -23.53 -12.70 15.15
C SER A 68 -24.73 -13.59 15.40
N ARG A 69 -24.58 -14.57 16.31
CA ARG A 69 -25.59 -15.60 16.59
C ARG A 69 -25.99 -16.37 15.32
N HIS A 70 -27.17 -16.10 14.77
CA HIS A 70 -27.72 -16.73 13.58
C HIS A 70 -27.80 -15.77 12.37
N LEU A 71 -27.11 -14.62 12.45
CA LEU A 71 -27.10 -13.58 11.43
C LEU A 71 -25.70 -13.45 10.83
N ALA A 72 -25.64 -13.30 9.51
CA ALA A 72 -24.43 -12.86 8.82
C ALA A 72 -24.36 -11.33 8.85
N LEU A 73 -23.16 -10.80 9.06
CA LEU A 73 -22.87 -9.37 8.98
C LEU A 73 -22.23 -9.08 7.63
N LEU A 74 -22.88 -8.23 6.83
CA LEU A 74 -22.43 -7.89 5.48
C LEU A 74 -22.07 -6.41 5.40
N ALA A 75 -20.91 -6.10 4.81
CA ALA A 75 -20.45 -4.77 4.46
C ALA A 75 -20.72 -4.52 2.97
N PRO A 76 -21.68 -3.66 2.61
CA PRO A 76 -21.97 -3.34 1.22
C PRO A 76 -20.86 -2.48 0.60
N PHE A 77 -20.53 -2.73 -0.67
CA PHE A 77 -19.49 -1.98 -1.37
C PHE A 77 -19.98 -0.61 -1.84
N GLY A 78 -21.29 -0.45 -2.08
CA GLY A 78 -21.90 0.79 -2.54
C GLY A 78 -22.86 1.43 -1.53
N GLU A 79 -23.65 2.39 -2.00
CA GLU A 79 -24.63 3.10 -1.17
C GLU A 79 -25.80 2.19 -0.77
N LEU A 80 -26.39 2.44 0.41
CA LEU A 80 -27.50 1.63 0.93
C LEU A 80 -28.87 1.96 0.32
N VAL A 81 -28.92 2.85 -0.68
CA VAL A 81 -30.17 3.31 -1.30
C VAL A 81 -30.91 2.13 -1.94
N GLY A 82 -32.21 2.04 -1.66
CA GLY A 82 -33.08 0.99 -2.19
C GLY A 82 -33.00 -0.36 -1.46
N LEU A 83 -32.14 -0.50 -0.45
CA LEU A 83 -32.15 -1.67 0.42
C LEU A 83 -33.38 -1.67 1.34
N SER A 84 -34.02 -2.82 1.49
CA SER A 84 -35.18 -3.00 2.36
C SER A 84 -35.22 -4.41 2.93
N ARG A 85 -36.18 -4.69 3.81
CA ARG A 85 -36.45 -6.06 4.30
C ARG A 85 -36.87 -7.04 3.20
N GLU A 86 -37.21 -6.53 2.02
CA GLU A 86 -37.55 -7.33 0.85
C GLU A 86 -36.32 -7.70 0.00
N THR A 87 -35.17 -7.08 0.25
CA THR A 87 -33.92 -7.37 -0.45
C THR A 87 -33.50 -8.81 -0.21
N ARG A 88 -33.27 -9.52 -1.31
CA ARG A 88 -32.74 -10.88 -1.34
C ARG A 88 -31.23 -10.83 -1.30
N VAL A 89 -30.62 -11.68 -0.47
CA VAL A 89 -29.18 -11.81 -0.33
C VAL A 89 -28.76 -13.17 -0.86
N ILE A 90 -27.86 -13.19 -1.84
CA ILE A 90 -27.43 -14.42 -2.51
C ILE A 90 -25.91 -14.51 -2.37
N GLY A 91 -25.44 -15.55 -1.68
CA GLY A 91 -24.01 -15.86 -1.61
C GLY A 91 -23.48 -16.30 -2.97
N SER A 92 -22.33 -15.78 -3.38
CA SER A 92 -21.66 -16.22 -4.62
C SER A 92 -20.90 -17.53 -4.45
N GLY A 93 -20.72 -18.00 -3.22
CA GLY A 93 -19.88 -19.14 -2.86
C GLY A 93 -18.38 -18.89 -3.05
N ARG A 94 -17.96 -17.65 -3.33
CA ARG A 94 -16.57 -17.30 -3.65
C ARG A 94 -16.17 -15.99 -2.95
N PRO A 95 -14.89 -15.88 -2.52
CA PRO A 95 -14.35 -14.61 -2.07
C PRO A 95 -14.13 -13.66 -3.27
N LEU A 96 -13.80 -12.41 -2.98
CA LEU A 96 -13.46 -11.43 -4.01
C LEU A 96 -12.19 -11.87 -4.76
N ALA A 97 -12.26 -11.81 -6.08
CA ALA A 97 -11.18 -12.09 -7.00
C ALA A 97 -11.12 -10.99 -8.05
N VAL A 98 -9.95 -10.76 -8.61
CA VAL A 98 -9.69 -9.72 -9.61
C VAL A 98 -9.05 -10.29 -10.87
N PRO A 99 -9.33 -9.69 -12.05
CA PRO A 99 -8.61 -10.06 -13.26
C PRO A 99 -7.13 -9.73 -13.08
N VAL A 100 -6.27 -10.54 -13.68
CA VAL A 100 -4.81 -10.33 -13.73
C VAL A 100 -4.31 -10.55 -15.15
N GLY A 101 -3.14 -10.02 -15.46
CA GLY A 101 -2.50 -10.15 -16.76
C GLY A 101 -1.84 -8.86 -17.22
N GLU A 102 -1.02 -8.96 -18.27
CA GLU A 102 -0.33 -7.80 -18.85
C GLU A 102 -1.33 -6.77 -19.42
N ALA A 103 -2.55 -7.20 -19.78
CA ALA A 103 -3.63 -6.32 -20.22
C ALA A 103 -4.07 -5.28 -19.17
N LEU A 104 -3.61 -5.39 -17.91
CA LEU A 104 -3.80 -4.39 -16.87
C LEU A 104 -2.84 -3.21 -16.96
N LEU A 105 -1.70 -3.35 -17.66
CA LEU A 105 -0.74 -2.26 -17.79
C LEU A 105 -1.37 -1.07 -18.52
N GLY A 106 -1.20 0.13 -17.97
CA GLY A 106 -1.84 1.35 -18.48
C GLY A 106 -3.29 1.54 -18.02
N ARG A 107 -3.84 0.63 -17.22
CA ARG A 107 -5.25 0.68 -16.78
C ARG A 107 -5.40 1.27 -15.39
N VAL A 108 -6.57 1.88 -15.18
CA VAL A 108 -7.03 2.33 -13.85
C VAL A 108 -8.20 1.47 -13.42
N LEU A 109 -8.10 0.86 -12.24
CA LEU A 109 -9.10 0.01 -11.62
C LEU A 109 -9.67 0.68 -10.36
N ASP A 110 -10.89 0.29 -9.98
CA ASP A 110 -11.47 0.63 -8.69
C ASP A 110 -10.98 -0.29 -7.56
N GLY A 111 -11.48 -0.07 -6.33
CA GLY A 111 -11.09 -0.87 -5.16
C GLY A 111 -11.55 -2.33 -5.18
N LEU A 112 -12.33 -2.74 -6.18
CA LEU A 112 -12.80 -4.11 -6.40
C LEU A 112 -12.13 -4.78 -7.61
N GLY A 113 -11.24 -4.07 -8.31
CA GLY A 113 -10.54 -4.55 -9.49
C GLY A 113 -11.33 -4.41 -10.79
N GLU A 114 -12.41 -3.61 -10.80
CA GLU A 114 -13.18 -3.30 -12.00
C GLU A 114 -12.59 -2.07 -12.73
N PRO A 115 -12.55 -2.03 -14.07
CA PRO A 115 -11.99 -0.89 -14.80
C PRO A 115 -12.74 0.43 -14.54
N ALA A 116 -11.99 1.47 -14.17
CA ALA A 116 -12.49 2.81 -13.83
C ALA A 116 -12.07 3.90 -14.82
N ASP A 117 -11.28 3.56 -15.84
CA ASP A 117 -10.73 4.48 -16.85
C ASP A 117 -11.66 4.75 -18.05
N GLY A 118 -12.80 4.08 -18.13
CA GLY A 118 -13.73 4.21 -19.27
C GLY A 118 -13.26 3.52 -20.55
N GLN A 119 -12.19 2.72 -20.51
CA GLN A 119 -11.66 2.01 -21.69
C GLN A 119 -12.29 0.62 -21.90
N GLY A 120 -13.38 0.32 -21.18
CA GLY A 120 -14.08 -0.96 -21.26
C GLY A 120 -13.41 -2.08 -20.46
N PRO A 121 -13.91 -3.33 -20.55
CA PRO A 121 -13.41 -4.46 -19.77
C PRO A 121 -11.98 -4.83 -20.14
N VAL A 122 -11.22 -5.36 -19.17
CA VAL A 122 -9.89 -5.95 -19.40
C VAL A 122 -10.05 -7.42 -19.74
N ALA A 123 -9.48 -7.87 -20.86
CA ALA A 123 -9.29 -9.28 -21.15
C ALA A 123 -8.04 -9.79 -20.40
N GLY A 124 -8.21 -10.14 -19.13
CA GLY A 124 -7.12 -10.69 -18.30
C GLY A 124 -6.77 -12.13 -18.68
N ASP A 125 -5.57 -12.56 -18.28
CA ASP A 125 -5.04 -13.93 -18.45
C ASP A 125 -5.66 -14.90 -17.43
N GLY A 126 -6.24 -14.37 -16.36
CA GLY A 126 -6.86 -15.16 -15.31
C GLY A 126 -7.47 -14.32 -14.21
N TRP A 127 -7.85 -14.98 -13.12
CA TRP A 127 -8.40 -14.36 -11.92
C TRP A 127 -7.65 -14.85 -10.69
N VAL A 128 -7.25 -13.94 -9.82
CA VAL A 128 -6.63 -14.27 -8.52
C VAL A 128 -7.52 -13.82 -7.37
N GLN A 129 -7.52 -14.58 -6.29
CA GLN A 129 -8.16 -14.16 -5.04
C GLN A 129 -7.34 -13.03 -4.43
N ILE A 130 -8.01 -12.00 -3.92
CA ILE A 130 -7.30 -10.86 -3.32
C ILE A 130 -6.73 -11.20 -1.94
N GLN A 131 -7.24 -12.25 -1.30
CA GLN A 131 -6.75 -12.78 -0.03
C GLN A 131 -5.84 -13.96 -0.33
N ALA A 132 -4.55 -13.79 -0.05
CA ALA A 132 -3.53 -14.81 -0.20
C ALA A 132 -2.64 -14.85 1.05
N GLN A 133 -1.97 -15.97 1.27
CA GLN A 133 -0.93 -16.07 2.30
C GLN A 133 0.34 -15.37 1.81
N ALA A 134 1.05 -14.73 2.74
CA ALA A 134 2.38 -14.23 2.47
C ALA A 134 3.32 -15.38 2.02
N PRO A 135 4.32 -15.12 1.15
CA PRO A 135 5.27 -16.14 0.74
C PRO A 135 5.98 -16.76 1.95
N ASP A 136 6.22 -18.08 1.93
CA ASP A 136 6.94 -18.79 2.98
C ASP A 136 8.34 -18.16 3.19
N PRO A 137 8.66 -17.65 4.40
CA PRO A 137 9.94 -17.01 4.69
C PRO A 137 11.16 -17.85 4.31
N MET A 138 11.09 -19.18 4.41
CA MET A 138 12.20 -20.08 4.10
C MET A 138 12.38 -20.34 2.61
N ARG A 139 11.41 -19.94 1.78
CA ARG A 139 11.46 -20.05 0.32
C ARG A 139 11.79 -18.72 -0.37
N ARG A 140 11.71 -17.59 0.36
CA ARG A 140 12.08 -16.28 -0.16
C ARG A 140 13.58 -16.23 -0.44
N ARG A 141 13.94 -15.64 -1.57
CA ARG A 141 15.33 -15.23 -1.82
C ARG A 141 15.72 -14.12 -0.85
N LEU A 142 17.01 -14.02 -0.55
CA LEU A 142 17.54 -12.91 0.26
C LEU A 142 17.59 -11.61 -0.56
N ILE A 143 17.60 -10.48 0.15
CA ILE A 143 17.83 -9.17 -0.44
C ILE A 143 19.35 -8.98 -0.58
N GLU A 144 19.85 -9.10 -1.80
CA GLU A 144 21.30 -9.10 -2.06
C GLU A 144 21.75 -7.96 -2.99
N GLN A 145 20.83 -7.37 -3.76
CA GLN A 145 21.14 -6.39 -4.79
C GLN A 145 20.48 -5.05 -4.51
N PRO A 146 21.20 -3.93 -4.75
CA PRO A 146 20.58 -2.61 -4.82
C PRO A 146 19.49 -2.55 -5.88
N LEU A 147 18.45 -1.78 -5.60
CA LEU A 147 17.44 -1.39 -6.55
C LEU A 147 17.56 0.12 -6.81
N PRO A 148 18.21 0.54 -7.91
CA PRO A 148 18.27 1.93 -8.31
C PRO A 148 16.87 2.53 -8.47
N THR A 149 16.64 3.65 -7.79
CA THR A 149 15.34 4.34 -7.76
C THR A 149 15.28 5.55 -8.70
N GLY A 150 16.44 6.03 -9.14
CA GLY A 150 16.55 7.27 -9.91
C GLY A 150 16.51 8.53 -9.04
N VAL A 151 16.45 8.36 -7.72
CA VAL A 151 16.38 9.45 -6.73
C VAL A 151 17.68 9.48 -5.94
N ARG A 152 18.55 10.43 -6.27
CA ARG A 152 19.95 10.52 -5.82
C ARG A 152 20.12 10.43 -4.30
N ILE A 153 19.31 11.19 -3.56
CA ILE A 153 19.33 11.19 -2.10
C ILE A 153 19.02 9.79 -1.52
N VAL A 154 18.10 9.03 -2.15
CA VAL A 154 17.75 7.66 -1.74
C VAL A 154 18.86 6.70 -2.16
N ASP A 155 19.25 6.72 -3.43
CA ASP A 155 20.23 5.79 -4.00
C ASP A 155 21.61 5.92 -3.33
N GLY A 156 22.01 7.14 -2.94
CA GLY A 156 23.29 7.40 -2.28
C GLY A 156 23.29 7.12 -0.77
N LEU A 157 22.25 7.54 -0.04
CA LEU A 157 22.30 7.64 1.43
C LEU A 157 21.36 6.68 2.18
N MET A 158 20.41 6.06 1.47
CA MET A 158 19.37 5.16 1.99
C MET A 158 19.04 4.08 0.95
N THR A 159 20.07 3.51 0.32
CA THR A 159 19.90 2.64 -0.85
C THR A 159 18.93 1.51 -0.56
N LEU A 160 18.02 1.30 -1.50
CA LEU A 160 17.01 0.24 -1.40
C LEU A 160 17.53 -1.06 -1.96
N GLY A 161 17.06 -2.16 -1.38
CA GLY A 161 17.25 -3.49 -1.94
C GLY A 161 16.05 -3.95 -2.76
N GLU A 162 16.28 -4.82 -3.74
CA GLU A 162 15.20 -5.52 -4.43
C GLU A 162 14.37 -6.35 -3.42
N GLY A 163 13.04 -6.20 -3.45
CA GLY A 163 12.14 -6.86 -2.49
C GLY A 163 12.05 -6.17 -1.12
N GLN A 164 12.67 -5.01 -0.91
CA GLN A 164 12.58 -4.29 0.36
C GLN A 164 11.22 -3.61 0.55
N ARG A 165 10.74 -3.53 1.79
CA ARG A 165 9.51 -2.81 2.14
C ARG A 165 9.85 -1.57 2.96
N MET A 166 9.49 -0.40 2.41
CA MET A 166 9.85 0.91 2.93
C MET A 166 8.62 1.73 3.29
N GLY A 167 8.69 2.47 4.40
CA GLY A 167 7.67 3.45 4.75
C GLY A 167 8.01 4.84 4.19
N ILE A 168 7.01 5.62 3.77
CA ILE A 168 7.16 7.05 3.48
C ILE A 168 6.30 7.83 4.47
N PHE A 169 6.93 8.43 5.47
CA PHE A 169 6.28 9.20 6.52
C PHE A 169 6.26 10.65 6.10
N ALA A 170 5.08 11.18 5.81
CA ALA A 170 4.94 12.50 5.24
C ALA A 170 3.73 13.22 5.82
N ALA A 171 3.91 14.51 6.10
CA ALA A 171 2.80 15.42 6.28
C ALA A 171 2.16 15.78 4.93
N ALA A 172 0.97 16.41 4.96
CA ALA A 172 0.39 16.96 3.74
C ALA A 172 1.26 18.08 3.16
N GLY A 173 1.42 18.11 1.84
CA GLY A 173 2.07 19.22 1.11
C GLY A 173 3.60 19.21 1.05
N VAL A 174 4.29 18.19 1.58
CA VAL A 174 5.77 18.11 1.59
C VAL A 174 6.36 17.41 0.34
N GLY A 175 5.56 17.15 -0.69
CA GLY A 175 6.03 16.50 -1.93
C GLY A 175 5.93 14.97 -1.99
N LYS A 176 5.12 14.33 -1.13
CA LYS A 176 4.87 12.86 -1.14
C LYS A 176 4.52 12.33 -2.53
N SER A 177 3.47 12.88 -3.15
CA SER A 177 2.97 12.40 -4.44
C SER A 177 4.00 12.62 -5.55
N THR A 178 4.75 13.73 -5.50
CA THR A 178 5.84 14.01 -6.41
C THR A 178 6.95 12.97 -6.31
N LEU A 179 7.39 12.64 -5.09
CA LEU A 179 8.41 11.61 -4.84
C LEU A 179 7.94 10.22 -5.33
N MET A 180 6.68 9.86 -5.09
CA MET A 180 6.09 8.63 -5.65
C MET A 180 6.14 8.62 -7.18
N GLY A 181 5.87 9.75 -7.83
CA GLY A 181 6.02 9.90 -9.27
C GLY A 181 7.45 9.67 -9.75
N MET A 182 8.42 10.25 -9.04
CA MET A 182 9.84 10.03 -9.33
C MET A 182 10.20 8.55 -9.24
N PHE A 183 9.76 7.84 -8.21
CA PHE A 183 9.97 6.39 -8.10
C PHE A 183 9.29 5.61 -9.23
N ALA A 184 8.05 5.95 -9.58
CA ALA A 184 7.32 5.27 -10.64
C ALA A 184 8.01 5.39 -12.01
N ARG A 185 8.66 6.51 -12.29
CA ARG A 185 9.41 6.73 -13.54
C ARG A 185 10.83 6.20 -13.48
N GLY A 186 11.50 6.35 -12.35
CA GLY A 186 12.94 6.12 -12.21
C GLY A 186 13.37 4.74 -11.75
N THR A 187 12.52 4.03 -10.99
CA THR A 187 12.91 2.75 -10.42
C THR A 187 13.12 1.71 -11.51
N GLN A 188 14.26 1.01 -11.44
CA GLN A 188 14.62 -0.07 -12.37
C GLN A 188 13.86 -1.36 -12.07
N CYS A 189 12.55 -1.34 -12.32
CA CYS A 189 11.66 -2.49 -12.20
C CYS A 189 10.85 -2.67 -13.50
N ASP A 190 10.18 -3.82 -13.60
CA ASP A 190 9.48 -4.22 -14.82
C ASP A 190 8.03 -3.69 -14.82
N VAL A 191 7.38 -3.66 -13.65
CA VAL A 191 5.99 -3.21 -13.48
C VAL A 191 5.83 -2.35 -12.23
N ASN A 192 5.02 -1.30 -12.33
CA ASN A 192 4.53 -0.56 -11.17
C ASN A 192 3.09 -0.97 -10.83
N VAL A 193 2.78 -1.12 -9.55
CA VAL A 193 1.40 -1.21 -9.06
C VAL A 193 1.19 -0.10 -8.05
N ILE A 194 0.27 0.81 -8.33
CA ILE A 194 0.03 2.01 -7.52
C ILE A 194 -1.37 1.94 -6.94
N VAL A 195 -1.48 1.95 -5.61
CA VAL A 195 -2.74 1.88 -4.88
C VAL A 195 -3.02 3.22 -4.20
N LEU A 196 -4.10 3.87 -4.59
CA LEU A 196 -4.53 5.17 -4.07
C LEU A 196 -5.82 5.00 -3.25
N ILE A 197 -5.72 5.15 -1.93
CA ILE A 197 -6.76 4.83 -0.95
C ILE A 197 -7.19 6.08 -0.21
N GLY A 198 -8.45 6.48 -0.36
CA GLY A 198 -9.06 7.56 0.39
C GLY A 198 -8.59 8.97 0.00
N GLU A 199 -7.84 9.09 -1.09
CA GLU A 199 -7.49 10.39 -1.70
C GLU A 199 -8.72 10.99 -2.40
N ARG A 200 -8.69 12.31 -2.66
CA ARG A 200 -9.77 12.97 -3.40
C ARG A 200 -9.68 12.62 -4.88
N GLY A 201 -10.83 12.50 -5.57
CA GLY A 201 -10.85 12.17 -7.00
C GLY A 201 -10.03 13.13 -7.89
N ARG A 202 -10.00 14.42 -7.54
CA ARG A 202 -9.12 15.41 -8.18
C ARG A 202 -7.64 15.05 -8.03
N GLU A 203 -7.22 14.72 -6.81
CA GLU A 203 -5.81 14.43 -6.48
C GLU A 203 -5.36 13.13 -7.18
N VAL A 204 -6.24 12.13 -7.29
CA VAL A 204 -6.00 10.91 -8.07
C VAL A 204 -5.77 11.22 -9.54
N ARG A 205 -6.63 12.05 -10.14
CA ARG A 205 -6.50 12.44 -11.55
C ARG A 205 -5.22 13.25 -11.81
N GLU A 206 -4.93 14.23 -10.96
CA GLU A 206 -3.69 15.02 -11.02
C GLU A 206 -2.45 14.11 -10.91
N PHE A 207 -2.48 13.10 -10.03
CA PHE A 207 -1.40 12.13 -9.92
C PHE A 207 -1.20 11.34 -11.21
N ILE A 208 -2.26 10.83 -11.82
CA ILE A 208 -2.16 10.01 -13.04
C ILE A 208 -1.71 10.87 -14.23
N GLU A 209 -2.36 12.02 -14.47
CA GLU A 209 -2.15 12.83 -15.67
C GLU A 209 -0.89 13.70 -15.60
N MET A 210 -0.60 14.30 -14.45
CA MET A 210 0.46 15.31 -14.31
C MET A 210 1.73 14.77 -13.66
N ILE A 211 1.59 13.86 -12.68
CA ILE A 211 2.74 13.32 -11.95
C ILE A 211 3.27 12.09 -12.66
N LEU A 212 2.43 11.08 -12.91
CA LEU A 212 2.85 9.83 -13.52
C LEU A 212 3.08 10.01 -15.03
N GLY A 213 2.16 10.72 -15.69
CA GLY A 213 2.22 10.96 -17.13
C GLY A 213 1.97 9.69 -17.97
N PRO A 214 1.94 9.81 -19.29
CA PRO A 214 1.64 8.69 -20.19
C PRO A 214 2.68 7.57 -20.07
N ASP A 215 3.98 7.91 -20.02
CA ASP A 215 5.06 6.92 -19.98
C ASP A 215 5.09 6.16 -18.65
N GLY A 216 4.87 6.88 -17.53
CA GLY A 216 4.74 6.24 -16.23
C GLY A 216 3.50 5.34 -16.15
N LEU A 217 2.37 5.79 -16.71
CA LEU A 217 1.12 5.02 -16.69
C LEU A 217 1.23 3.76 -17.55
N ALA A 218 1.88 3.81 -18.70
CA ALA A 218 2.01 2.68 -19.62
C ALA A 218 2.63 1.42 -18.98
N ARG A 219 3.52 1.59 -17.99
CA ARG A 219 4.13 0.51 -17.19
C ARG A 219 3.51 0.32 -15.80
N SER A 220 2.36 0.95 -15.55
CA SER A 220 1.71 0.94 -14.24
C SER A 220 0.31 0.35 -14.31
N VAL A 221 -0.09 -0.35 -13.24
CA VAL A 221 -1.49 -0.62 -12.92
C VAL A 221 -1.89 0.28 -11.76
N VAL A 222 -2.92 1.10 -11.94
CA VAL A 222 -3.40 1.99 -10.87
C VAL A 222 -4.69 1.43 -10.29
N VAL A 223 -4.73 1.23 -8.98
CA VAL A 223 -5.93 0.81 -8.23
C VAL A 223 -6.34 1.98 -7.35
N CYS A 224 -7.55 2.51 -7.53
CA CYS A 224 -8.01 3.67 -6.78
C CYS A 224 -9.35 3.42 -6.08
N ALA A 225 -9.42 3.78 -4.80
CA ALA A 225 -10.66 3.85 -4.04
C ALA A 225 -10.71 5.20 -3.33
N THR A 226 -11.40 6.16 -3.94
CA THR A 226 -11.46 7.56 -3.47
C THR A 226 -12.19 7.71 -2.14
N SER A 227 -12.09 8.89 -1.52
CA SER A 227 -12.69 9.18 -0.20
C SER A 227 -14.21 8.99 -0.11
N ASP A 228 -14.92 9.08 -1.23
CA ASP A 228 -16.37 8.86 -1.35
C ASP A 228 -16.77 7.37 -1.40
N ARG A 229 -15.81 6.47 -1.63
CA ARG A 229 -16.04 5.02 -1.64
C ARG A 229 -16.25 4.44 -0.25
N SER A 230 -16.90 3.28 -0.17
CA SER A 230 -17.16 2.60 1.10
C SER A 230 -15.86 2.22 1.81
N SER A 231 -15.91 2.10 3.14
CA SER A 231 -14.75 1.67 3.94
C SER A 231 -14.25 0.29 3.51
N ILE A 232 -15.16 -0.63 3.18
CA ILE A 232 -14.81 -1.97 2.70
C ILE A 232 -14.10 -1.91 1.34
N GLU A 233 -14.58 -1.12 0.38
CA GLU A 233 -13.90 -0.94 -0.92
C GLU A 233 -12.51 -0.33 -0.75
N ARG A 234 -12.36 0.70 0.10
CA ARG A 234 -11.05 1.29 0.42
C ARG A 234 -10.09 0.28 1.05
N ALA A 235 -10.58 -0.58 1.95
CA ALA A 235 -9.77 -1.64 2.53
C ALA A 235 -9.39 -2.70 1.48
N LYS A 236 -10.28 -3.03 0.54
CA LYS A 236 -10.01 -4.00 -0.52
C LYS A 236 -9.05 -3.49 -1.58
N ALA A 237 -9.02 -2.19 -1.88
CA ALA A 237 -8.06 -1.62 -2.82
C ALA A 237 -6.62 -2.00 -2.48
N ALA A 238 -6.25 -2.00 -1.19
CA ALA A 238 -4.95 -2.46 -0.73
C ALA A 238 -4.66 -3.90 -1.15
N TYR A 239 -5.60 -4.81 -0.87
CA TYR A 239 -5.48 -6.23 -1.21
C TYR A 239 -5.54 -6.51 -2.71
N VAL A 240 -6.34 -5.75 -3.46
CA VAL A 240 -6.40 -5.82 -4.93
C VAL A 240 -5.05 -5.47 -5.53
N GLY A 241 -4.46 -4.33 -5.14
CA GLY A 241 -3.15 -3.93 -5.63
C GLY A 241 -2.05 -4.92 -5.25
N THR A 242 -2.04 -5.40 -4.00
CA THR A 242 -1.09 -6.43 -3.58
C THR A 242 -1.25 -7.72 -4.39
N ALA A 243 -2.47 -8.19 -4.65
CA ALA A 243 -2.70 -9.41 -5.44
C ALA A 243 -2.26 -9.27 -6.91
N ILE A 244 -2.44 -8.08 -7.50
CA ILE A 244 -1.92 -7.78 -8.85
C ILE A 244 -0.38 -7.78 -8.83
N ALA A 245 0.24 -7.19 -7.81
CA ALA A 245 1.71 -7.21 -7.66
C ALA A 245 2.26 -8.64 -7.47
N GLU A 246 1.55 -9.47 -6.70
CA GLU A 246 1.90 -10.89 -6.52
C GLU A 246 1.83 -11.67 -7.82
N TYR A 247 0.81 -11.43 -8.65
CA TYR A 247 0.73 -12.06 -9.97
C TYR A 247 2.00 -11.80 -10.80
N PHE A 248 2.41 -10.54 -10.94
CA PHE A 248 3.60 -10.18 -11.72
C PHE A 248 4.89 -10.72 -11.07
N ARG A 249 5.01 -10.68 -9.74
CA ARG A 249 6.12 -11.31 -9.01
C ARG A 249 6.23 -12.80 -9.33
N ASP A 250 5.09 -13.50 -9.34
CA ASP A 250 5.06 -14.94 -9.57
C ASP A 250 5.34 -15.29 -11.05
N GLN A 251 5.13 -14.34 -11.98
CA GLN A 251 5.65 -14.40 -13.35
C GLN A 251 7.16 -14.12 -13.47
N GLY A 252 7.87 -13.91 -12.36
CA GLY A 252 9.31 -13.64 -12.34
C GLY A 252 9.68 -12.18 -12.51
N MET A 253 8.71 -11.26 -12.48
CA MET A 253 8.97 -9.83 -12.66
C MET A 253 9.41 -9.15 -11.36
N ARG A 254 10.14 -8.05 -11.50
CA ARG A 254 10.46 -7.10 -10.44
C ARG A 254 9.37 -6.04 -10.40
N VAL A 255 8.63 -6.00 -9.31
CA VAL A 255 7.45 -5.14 -9.15
C VAL A 255 7.74 -4.04 -8.15
N LEU A 256 7.40 -2.80 -8.50
CA LEU A 256 7.31 -1.69 -7.56
C LEU A 256 5.87 -1.50 -7.10
N LEU A 257 5.58 -1.85 -5.85
CA LEU A 257 4.27 -1.59 -5.23
C LEU A 257 4.32 -0.27 -4.46
N MET A 258 3.46 0.68 -4.78
CA MET A 258 3.30 1.91 -4.01
C MET A 258 1.89 1.99 -3.46
N MET A 259 1.75 2.11 -2.14
CA MET A 259 0.45 2.15 -1.47
C MET A 259 0.29 3.43 -0.67
N ASP A 260 -0.67 4.24 -1.11
CA ASP A 260 -0.94 5.56 -0.57
C ASP A 260 -2.40 5.66 -0.11
N SER A 261 -2.73 5.49 1.17
CA SER A 261 -1.81 5.29 2.30
C SER A 261 -2.26 4.18 3.25
N LEU A 262 -1.31 3.64 4.01
CA LEU A 262 -1.61 2.73 5.12
C LEU A 262 -2.46 3.40 6.21
N THR A 263 -2.30 4.70 6.41
CA THR A 263 -3.16 5.45 7.35
C THR A 263 -4.62 5.41 6.91
N ARG A 264 -4.89 5.53 5.60
CA ARG A 264 -6.25 5.45 5.04
C ARG A 264 -6.79 4.02 5.06
N PHE A 265 -5.96 3.02 4.76
CA PHE A 265 -6.30 1.62 4.95
C PHE A 265 -6.67 1.31 6.41
N ALA A 266 -5.85 1.71 7.37
CA ALA A 266 -6.11 1.49 8.80
C ALA A 266 -7.38 2.18 9.30
N ARG A 267 -7.65 3.41 8.82
CA ARG A 267 -8.91 4.13 9.11
C ARG A 267 -10.13 3.40 8.54
N ALA A 268 -10.03 2.86 7.32
CA ALA A 268 -11.08 2.06 6.72
C ALA A 268 -11.32 0.76 7.50
N GLN A 269 -10.25 0.05 7.89
CA GLN A 269 -10.35 -1.15 8.71
C GLN A 269 -10.94 -0.87 10.10
N ARG A 270 -10.61 0.30 10.70
CA ARG A 270 -11.23 0.78 11.94
C ARG A 270 -12.74 0.94 11.80
N GLU A 271 -13.20 1.59 10.73
CA GLU A 271 -14.64 1.77 10.47
C GLU A 271 -15.37 0.42 10.34
N ILE A 272 -14.77 -0.54 9.63
CA ILE A 272 -15.32 -1.89 9.47
C ILE A 272 -15.39 -2.62 10.82
N GLY A 273 -14.30 -2.63 11.59
CA GLY A 273 -14.23 -3.32 12.88
C GLY A 273 -15.21 -2.75 13.91
N LEU A 274 -15.30 -1.42 14.01
CA LEU A 274 -16.27 -0.77 14.90
C LEU A 274 -17.71 -1.07 14.50
N ALA A 275 -18.02 -1.08 13.19
CA ALA A 275 -19.35 -1.42 12.70
C ALA A 275 -19.70 -2.91 12.89
N ALA A 276 -18.69 -3.79 12.91
CA ALA A 276 -18.82 -5.20 13.28
C ALA A 276 -18.96 -5.42 14.81
N GLY A 277 -18.77 -4.37 15.62
CA GLY A 277 -18.92 -4.39 17.07
C GLY A 277 -17.63 -4.67 17.85
N GLU A 278 -16.45 -4.55 17.21
CA GLU A 278 -15.18 -4.64 17.93
C GLU A 278 -14.98 -3.42 18.86
N PRO A 279 -14.43 -3.62 20.08
CA PRO A 279 -14.15 -2.51 20.97
C PRO A 279 -12.96 -1.68 20.45
N PRO A 280 -13.00 -0.34 20.56
CA PRO A 280 -11.84 0.51 20.30
C PRO A 280 -10.82 0.33 21.44
N THR A 281 -9.61 -0.13 21.13
CA THR A 281 -8.57 -0.37 22.15
C THR A 281 -7.48 0.71 22.07
N ARG A 282 -6.48 0.56 21.20
CA ARG A 282 -5.30 1.43 21.13
C ARG A 282 -5.65 2.73 20.42
N ARG A 283 -5.89 3.79 21.19
CA ARG A 283 -6.22 5.14 20.68
C ARG A 283 -7.37 5.14 19.66
N GLY A 284 -8.39 4.31 19.90
CA GLY A 284 -9.57 4.25 19.04
C GLY A 284 -9.51 3.23 17.89
N PHE A 285 -8.38 2.54 17.69
CA PHE A 285 -8.28 1.46 16.70
C PHE A 285 -8.67 0.09 17.32
N PRO A 286 -9.52 -0.70 16.66
CA PRO A 286 -9.78 -2.10 17.01
C PRO A 286 -8.54 -2.99 16.89
N PRO A 287 -8.48 -4.12 17.61
CA PRO A 287 -7.41 -5.10 17.48
C PRO A 287 -7.22 -5.63 16.05
N SER A 288 -8.30 -5.78 15.27
CA SER A 288 -8.23 -6.27 13.89
C SER A 288 -7.32 -5.43 13.00
N VAL A 289 -7.24 -4.11 13.21
CA VAL A 289 -6.37 -3.23 12.43
C VAL A 289 -4.90 -3.63 12.55
N PHE A 290 -4.45 -3.92 13.77
CA PHE A 290 -3.06 -4.32 14.05
C PHE A 290 -2.78 -5.78 13.63
N ALA A 291 -3.81 -6.62 13.52
CA ALA A 291 -3.66 -7.96 12.94
C ALA A 291 -3.56 -7.94 11.41
N GLU A 292 -4.28 -7.01 10.77
CA GLU A 292 -4.34 -6.91 9.30
C GLU A 292 -3.10 -6.21 8.70
N LEU A 293 -2.50 -5.24 9.41
CA LEU A 293 -1.28 -4.56 8.94
C LEU A 293 -0.15 -5.55 8.60
N PRO A 294 0.33 -6.43 9.51
CA PRO A 294 1.35 -7.42 9.16
C PRO A 294 0.91 -8.36 8.03
N ARG A 295 -0.36 -8.80 8.03
CA ARG A 295 -0.88 -9.71 6.99
C ARG A 295 -0.79 -9.11 5.59
N LEU A 296 -1.05 -7.82 5.46
CA LEU A 296 -0.91 -7.10 4.20
C LEU A 296 0.55 -6.86 3.84
N LEU A 297 1.36 -6.34 4.77
CA LEU A 297 2.73 -5.90 4.51
C LEU A 297 3.70 -7.06 4.23
N GLU A 298 3.49 -8.22 4.87
CA GLU A 298 4.31 -9.42 4.69
C GLU A 298 4.12 -10.10 3.33
N ARG A 299 3.13 -9.69 2.53
CA ARG A 299 2.91 -10.22 1.18
C ARG A 299 3.86 -9.66 0.14
N ALA A 300 4.39 -8.46 0.38
CA ALA A 300 5.49 -7.89 -0.40
C ALA A 300 6.82 -8.50 0.05
N GLY A 301 7.82 -8.48 -0.84
CA GLY A 301 9.11 -9.10 -0.59
C GLY A 301 9.70 -9.81 -1.81
N MET A 302 10.87 -10.41 -1.59
CA MET A 302 11.43 -11.38 -2.52
C MET A 302 10.52 -12.62 -2.62
N GLY A 303 10.21 -13.01 -3.86
CA GLY A 303 9.57 -14.29 -4.16
C GLY A 303 10.60 -15.36 -4.53
N GLU A 304 10.11 -16.55 -4.90
CA GLU A 304 10.95 -17.63 -5.44
C GLU A 304 11.56 -17.23 -6.80
N THR A 305 10.80 -16.52 -7.64
CA THR A 305 11.19 -16.14 -9.02
C THR A 305 11.31 -14.64 -9.24
N GLY A 306 10.32 -13.84 -8.83
CA GLY A 306 10.35 -12.37 -8.93
C GLY A 306 10.47 -11.66 -7.59
N SER A 307 10.13 -10.38 -7.54
CA SER A 307 10.18 -9.56 -6.31
C SER A 307 9.11 -8.47 -6.28
N ILE A 308 8.72 -8.06 -5.08
CA ILE A 308 7.91 -6.86 -4.84
C ILE A 308 8.68 -5.95 -3.89
N THR A 309 9.28 -4.90 -4.42
CA THR A 309 9.75 -3.77 -3.59
C THR A 309 8.57 -2.86 -3.33
N ALA A 310 8.32 -2.51 -2.07
CA ALA A 310 7.11 -1.78 -1.69
C ALA A 310 7.41 -0.46 -0.98
N PHE A 311 6.70 0.60 -1.35
CA PHE A 311 6.59 1.82 -0.57
C PHE A 311 5.19 1.96 0.00
N TYR A 312 5.13 2.15 1.32
CA TYR A 312 3.89 2.35 2.05
C TYR A 312 3.88 3.75 2.66
N THR A 313 2.99 4.61 2.20
CA THR A 313 2.91 5.95 2.77
C THR A 313 2.13 5.93 4.08
N VAL A 314 2.57 6.77 5.03
CA VAL A 314 1.93 6.99 6.32
C VAL A 314 1.80 8.49 6.51
N LEU A 315 0.57 8.94 6.77
CA LEU A 315 0.27 10.34 7.05
C LEU A 315 0.65 10.63 8.50
N ALA A 316 1.83 11.22 8.69
CA ALA A 316 2.26 11.72 9.99
C ALA A 316 1.65 13.12 10.19
N GLU A 317 0.55 13.19 10.95
CA GLU A 317 -0.08 14.48 11.27
C GLU A 317 0.85 15.33 12.17
N ASP A 318 1.61 14.66 13.06
CA ASP A 318 2.52 15.28 14.03
C ASP A 318 3.89 14.58 14.09
N ASP A 319 4.98 15.34 14.19
CA ASP A 319 6.37 14.83 14.34
C ASP A 319 6.63 14.15 15.70
N THR A 320 5.63 14.12 16.58
CA THR A 320 5.72 13.59 17.95
C THR A 320 5.83 12.06 18.02
N GLY A 321 5.71 11.36 16.88
CA GLY A 321 5.83 9.89 16.81
C GLY A 321 4.72 9.15 17.56
N SER A 322 3.59 9.81 17.82
CA SER A 322 2.54 9.28 18.69
C SER A 322 1.42 8.53 17.94
N ASP A 323 1.39 8.56 16.61
CA ASP A 323 0.40 7.82 15.82
C ASP A 323 0.64 6.29 15.95
N PRO A 324 -0.33 5.52 16.47
CA PRO A 324 -0.18 4.07 16.66
C PRO A 324 0.01 3.32 15.34
N ILE A 325 -0.48 3.86 14.22
CA ILE A 325 -0.26 3.25 12.90
C ILE A 325 1.20 3.47 12.47
N ALA A 326 1.72 4.69 12.64
CA ALA A 326 3.11 4.99 12.35
C ALA A 326 4.07 4.13 13.18
N GLU A 327 3.78 3.94 14.47
CA GLU A 327 4.57 3.09 15.37
C GLU A 327 4.58 1.63 14.92
N GLU A 328 3.41 1.06 14.65
CA GLU A 328 3.27 -0.34 14.21
C GLU A 328 3.99 -0.57 12.87
N VAL A 329 3.78 0.32 11.89
CA VAL A 329 4.37 0.22 10.56
C VAL A 329 5.90 0.31 10.63
N ARG A 330 6.48 1.17 11.49
CA ARG A 330 7.94 1.21 11.70
C ARG A 330 8.50 -0.09 12.27
N GLY A 331 7.71 -0.82 13.07
CA GLY A 331 8.10 -2.11 13.60
C GLY A 331 8.18 -3.19 12.53
N ILE A 332 7.23 -3.18 11.58
CA ILE A 332 7.07 -4.22 10.55
C ILE A 332 8.02 -4.00 9.36
N LEU A 333 8.21 -2.75 8.92
CA LEU A 333 8.93 -2.44 7.68
C LEU A 333 10.47 -2.50 7.82
N ASP A 334 11.15 -2.62 6.67
CA ASP A 334 12.60 -2.77 6.56
C ASP A 334 13.34 -1.42 6.54
N GLY A 335 12.63 -0.31 6.79
CA GLY A 335 13.17 1.04 6.74
C GLY A 335 12.07 2.08 6.49
N HIS A 336 12.48 3.35 6.45
CA HIS A 336 11.57 4.45 6.20
C HIS A 336 12.27 5.72 5.70
N LEU A 337 11.52 6.51 4.94
CA LEU A 337 11.84 7.86 4.51
C LEU A 337 10.93 8.84 5.29
N ILE A 338 11.50 9.88 5.87
CA ILE A 338 10.78 10.96 6.55
C ILE A 338 10.82 12.19 5.64
N LEU A 339 9.65 12.69 5.26
CA LEU A 339 9.53 13.95 4.52
C LEU A 339 9.28 15.11 5.49
N SER A 340 10.22 16.06 5.53
CA SER A 340 10.23 17.18 6.48
C SER A 340 9.59 18.45 5.89
N ARG A 341 8.69 19.06 6.67
CA ARG A 341 8.14 20.39 6.35
C ARG A 341 9.22 21.47 6.37
N GLU A 342 10.20 21.35 7.25
CA GLU A 342 11.28 22.33 7.37
C GLU A 342 12.16 22.33 6.11
N ILE A 343 12.51 21.13 5.62
CA ILE A 343 13.30 20.98 4.38
C ILE A 343 12.50 21.51 3.17
N ALA A 344 11.21 21.16 3.08
CA ALA A 344 10.34 21.65 2.02
C ALA A 344 10.20 23.19 2.05
N ALA A 345 10.12 23.81 3.24
CA ALA A 345 10.05 25.26 3.41
C ALA A 345 11.34 25.98 2.97
N LYS A 346 12.48 25.30 2.99
CA LYS A 346 13.76 25.78 2.44
C LYS A 346 13.87 25.59 0.91
N ASN A 347 12.79 25.16 0.25
CA ASN A 347 12.73 24.86 -1.19
C ASN A 347 13.73 23.75 -1.62
N GLN A 348 14.08 22.85 -0.71
CA GLN A 348 14.87 21.67 -1.02
C GLN A 348 13.94 20.48 -1.29
N TYR A 349 14.04 19.90 -2.48
CA TYR A 349 13.26 18.73 -2.89
C TYR A 349 14.16 17.65 -3.52
N PRO A 350 13.86 16.35 -3.34
CA PRO A 350 12.86 15.79 -2.44
C PRO A 350 13.12 16.16 -0.97
N ALA A 351 12.07 16.48 -0.22
CA ALA A 351 12.18 17.00 1.15
C ALA A 351 12.49 15.90 2.19
N ILE A 352 13.41 14.99 1.88
CA ILE A 352 13.76 13.85 2.73
C ILE A 352 14.73 14.30 3.83
N ASP A 353 14.35 14.07 5.07
CA ASP A 353 15.26 14.18 6.21
C ASP A 353 16.17 12.94 6.26
N VAL A 354 17.41 13.10 5.79
CA VAL A 354 18.41 12.04 5.77
C VAL A 354 18.69 11.51 7.18
N LEU A 355 18.74 12.38 8.19
CA LEU A 355 19.12 12.00 9.55
C LEU A 355 17.99 11.21 10.23
N GLY A 356 16.73 11.57 9.94
CA GLY A 356 15.54 10.84 10.39
C GLY A 356 15.22 9.58 9.57
N SER A 357 15.80 9.41 8.39
CA SER A 357 15.49 8.30 7.47
C SER A 357 16.54 7.19 7.47
N LEU A 358 16.10 5.95 7.24
CA LEU A 358 16.99 4.77 7.24
C LEU A 358 16.50 3.65 6.31
N SER A 359 17.44 2.94 5.70
CA SER A 359 17.24 1.63 5.08
C SER A 359 17.98 0.58 5.91
N ARG A 360 17.29 -0.42 6.46
CA ARG A 360 17.92 -1.44 7.34
C ARG A 360 18.82 -2.41 6.56
N VAL A 361 18.59 -2.55 5.26
CA VAL A 361 19.33 -3.50 4.41
C VAL A 361 20.51 -2.86 3.69
N MET A 362 20.57 -1.52 3.61
CA MET A 362 21.61 -0.80 2.87
C MET A 362 23.03 -1.31 3.17
N SER A 363 23.35 -1.53 4.45
CA SER A 363 24.68 -1.96 4.87
C SER A 363 25.12 -3.33 4.32
N GLN A 364 24.18 -4.14 3.85
CA GLN A 364 24.38 -5.50 3.34
C GLN A 364 24.46 -5.55 1.81
N ILE A 365 23.93 -4.53 1.12
CA ILE A 365 23.77 -4.53 -0.34
C ILE A 365 24.66 -3.52 -1.07
N VAL A 366 25.28 -2.57 -0.35
CA VAL A 366 26.19 -1.57 -0.94
C VAL A 366 27.65 -1.82 -0.62
N SER A 367 28.54 -1.23 -1.42
CA SER A 367 29.99 -1.34 -1.23
C SER A 367 30.46 -0.73 0.10
N ALA A 368 31.63 -1.15 0.60
CA ALA A 368 32.23 -0.55 1.79
C ALA A 368 32.50 0.95 1.62
N GLU A 369 32.92 1.33 0.41
CA GLU A 369 33.20 2.71 0.01
C GLU A 369 31.95 3.59 0.05
N GLN A 370 30.84 3.16 -0.59
CA GLN A 370 29.58 3.89 -0.51
C GLN A 370 29.11 4.06 0.94
N ARG A 371 29.21 3.01 1.77
CA ARG A 371 28.85 3.10 3.20
C ARG A 371 29.68 4.14 3.93
N GLN A 372 30.98 4.21 3.63
CA GLN A 372 31.88 5.18 4.22
C GLN A 372 31.49 6.60 3.82
N TYR A 373 31.29 6.88 2.52
CA TYR A 373 30.89 8.21 2.06
C TYR A 373 29.53 8.65 2.60
N ALA A 374 28.53 7.77 2.58
CA ALA A 374 27.21 8.07 3.14
C ALA A 374 27.30 8.37 4.66
N GLY A 375 28.15 7.64 5.39
CA GLY A 375 28.40 7.89 6.81
C GLY A 375 29.08 9.24 7.07
N GLN A 376 30.07 9.61 6.26
CA GLN A 376 30.75 10.90 6.36
C GLN A 376 29.81 12.07 6.05
N LEU A 377 29.02 11.98 4.96
CA LEU A 377 28.03 13.00 4.63
C LEU A 377 27.02 13.20 5.77
N ARG A 378 26.49 12.11 6.34
CA ARG A 378 25.58 12.16 7.50
C ARG A 378 26.24 12.82 8.72
N ARG A 379 27.51 12.53 9.00
CA ARG A 379 28.27 13.15 10.09
C ARG A 379 28.40 14.66 9.90
N LEU A 380 28.75 15.10 8.68
CA LEU A 380 28.89 16.52 8.36
C LEU A 380 27.53 17.23 8.42
N LEU A 381 26.48 16.65 7.86
CA LEU A 381 25.13 17.22 7.93
C LEU A 381 24.62 17.35 9.37
N ALA A 382 24.83 16.33 10.20
CA ALA A 382 24.48 16.39 11.62
C ALA A 382 25.26 17.49 12.35
N LYS A 383 26.56 17.62 12.05
CA LYS A 383 27.39 18.65 12.67
C LYS A 383 26.99 20.06 12.24
N TYR A 384 26.68 20.25 10.96
CA TYR A 384 26.17 21.52 10.45
C TYR A 384 24.89 21.92 11.18
N ASN A 385 23.92 21.01 11.32
CA ASN A 385 22.66 21.28 12.02
C ASN A 385 22.87 21.69 13.49
N GLU A 386 23.88 21.10 14.18
CA GLU A 386 24.24 21.47 15.56
C GLU A 386 24.70 22.93 15.66
N VAL A 387 25.45 23.42 14.67
CA VAL A 387 26.07 24.76 14.69
C VAL A 387 25.32 25.81 13.86
N GLU A 388 24.29 25.44 13.10
CA GLU A 388 23.55 26.32 12.18
C GLU A 388 23.04 27.58 12.90
N THR A 389 22.48 27.43 14.10
CA THR A 389 22.00 28.56 14.91
C THR A 389 23.12 29.53 15.28
N LEU A 390 24.30 29.01 15.66
CA LEU A 390 25.45 29.83 16.03
C LEU A 390 26.02 30.59 14.83
N LEU A 391 25.98 29.97 13.65
CA LEU A 391 26.38 30.62 12.39
C LEU A 391 25.44 31.75 12.01
N GLN A 392 24.13 31.54 12.13
CA GLN A 392 23.11 32.56 11.80
C GLN A 392 23.20 33.80 12.69
N VAL A 393 23.60 33.63 13.95
CA VAL A 393 23.79 34.75 14.90
C VAL A 393 25.21 35.35 14.81
N GLY A 394 26.13 34.71 14.09
CA GLY A 394 27.52 35.17 13.90
C GLY A 394 28.46 34.85 15.07
N GLU A 395 28.07 33.91 15.94
CA GLU A 395 28.82 33.55 17.16
C GLU A 395 29.78 32.37 16.95
N TYR A 396 29.68 31.66 15.82
CA TYR A 396 30.61 30.58 15.49
C TYR A 396 31.99 31.12 15.10
N ARG A 397 33.06 30.54 15.66
CA ARG A 397 34.45 30.89 15.36
C ARG A 397 35.15 29.74 14.64
N GLN A 398 35.68 30.01 13.46
CA GLN A 398 36.49 29.06 12.71
C GLN A 398 37.71 28.60 13.52
N GLY A 399 38.04 27.31 13.43
CA GLY A 399 39.12 26.67 14.16
C GLY A 399 38.72 26.16 15.55
N SER A 400 37.48 26.40 15.99
CA SER A 400 36.99 25.90 17.28
C SER A 400 36.62 24.41 17.25
N ASP A 401 36.16 23.91 16.09
CA ASP A 401 35.81 22.51 15.85
C ASP A 401 36.07 22.17 14.38
N ALA A 402 37.06 21.31 14.13
CA ALA A 402 37.47 20.95 12.78
C ALA A 402 36.35 20.27 11.96
N VAL A 403 35.44 19.54 12.60
CA VAL A 403 34.32 18.86 11.93
C VAL A 403 33.26 19.89 11.55
N ALA A 404 33.01 20.87 12.41
CA ALA A 404 32.10 21.96 12.07
C ALA A 404 32.66 22.83 10.94
N ASP A 405 33.95 23.15 10.96
CA ASP A 405 34.60 23.90 9.89
C ASP A 405 34.47 23.16 8.54
N GLU A 406 34.71 21.85 8.53
CA GLU A 406 34.51 21.03 7.33
C GLU A 406 33.05 20.98 6.89
N ALA A 407 32.12 20.79 7.83
CA ALA A 407 30.69 20.76 7.54
C ALA A 407 30.18 22.08 6.96
N ILE A 408 30.68 23.22 7.47
CA ILE A 408 30.37 24.56 6.96
C ILE A 408 30.93 24.74 5.55
N ALA A 409 32.18 24.32 5.30
CA ALA A 409 32.80 24.44 4.00
C ALA A 409 32.08 23.61 2.91
N ARG A 410 31.53 22.45 3.29
CA ARG A 410 30.88 21.50 2.36
C ARG A 410 29.37 21.63 2.27
N ILE A 411 28.72 22.47 3.07
CA ILE A 411 27.24 22.45 3.20
C ILE A 411 26.52 22.71 1.88
N ASP A 412 27.03 23.60 1.02
CA ASP A 412 26.38 23.92 -0.24
C ASP A 412 26.45 22.72 -1.21
N ALA A 413 27.61 22.06 -1.31
CA ALA A 413 27.77 20.83 -2.07
C ALA A 413 26.87 19.70 -1.53
N ILE A 414 26.72 19.59 -0.21
CA ILE A 414 25.80 18.64 0.42
C ILE A 414 24.36 18.97 0.02
N ARG A 415 23.92 20.23 0.13
CA ARG A 415 22.55 20.65 -0.22
C ARG A 415 22.25 20.41 -1.69
N ASP A 416 23.21 20.67 -2.58
CA ASP A 416 23.09 20.39 -4.01
C ASP A 416 22.95 18.89 -4.25
N PHE A 417 23.76 18.06 -3.59
CA PHE A 417 23.62 16.60 -3.66
C PHE A 417 22.24 16.13 -3.16
N LEU A 418 21.70 16.74 -2.11
CA LEU A 418 20.39 16.38 -1.56
C LEU A 418 19.20 16.89 -2.41
N SER A 419 19.44 17.81 -3.36
CA SER A 419 18.39 18.49 -4.14
C SER A 419 18.29 17.98 -5.58
N GLN A 420 17.15 17.39 -5.95
CA GLN A 420 16.93 16.86 -7.29
C GLN A 420 15.62 17.41 -7.89
N SER A 421 15.70 17.87 -9.14
CA SER A 421 14.50 18.30 -9.88
C SER A 421 13.56 17.12 -10.14
N THR A 422 12.26 17.39 -10.13
CA THR A 422 11.22 16.34 -10.19
C THR A 422 11.16 15.60 -11.53
N ASP A 423 11.61 16.25 -12.60
CA ASP A 423 11.70 15.74 -13.97
C ASP A 423 13.03 15.08 -14.28
N GLN A 424 14.03 15.26 -13.42
CA GLN A 424 15.35 14.65 -13.58
C GLN A 424 15.40 13.31 -12.84
N LEU A 425 16.00 12.31 -13.49
CA LEU A 425 16.40 11.05 -12.88
C LEU A 425 17.93 11.00 -12.79
N SER A 426 18.44 10.40 -11.72
CA SER A 426 19.87 10.21 -11.50
C SER A 426 20.24 8.76 -11.79
N ASP A 427 21.26 8.53 -12.61
CA ASP A 427 21.83 7.20 -12.76
C ASP A 427 22.53 6.75 -11.46
N TYR A 428 22.56 5.44 -11.20
CA TYR A 428 23.10 4.90 -9.95
C TYR A 428 24.59 5.16 -9.82
N ASP A 429 25.38 4.86 -10.86
CA ASP A 429 26.84 5.02 -10.81
C ASP A 429 27.20 6.51 -10.74
N ALA A 430 26.49 7.35 -11.52
CA ALA A 430 26.65 8.81 -11.44
C ALA A 430 26.28 9.38 -10.06
N THR A 431 25.32 8.77 -9.36
CA THR A 431 24.97 9.14 -7.98
C THR A 431 26.12 8.83 -7.02
N LEU A 432 26.78 7.68 -7.19
CA LEU A 432 27.92 7.29 -6.35
C LEU A 432 29.14 8.19 -6.61
N GLU A 433 29.41 8.53 -7.87
CA GLU A 433 30.46 9.48 -8.24
C GLU A 433 30.22 10.86 -7.62
N GLN A 434 28.98 11.37 -7.69
CA GLN A 434 28.62 12.64 -7.05
C GLN A 434 28.74 12.58 -5.52
N LEU A 435 28.36 11.45 -4.91
CA LEU A 435 28.50 11.26 -3.46
C LEU A 435 29.97 11.26 -3.05
N ALA A 436 30.84 10.59 -3.81
CA ALA A 436 32.28 10.59 -3.59
C ALA A 436 32.85 12.01 -3.75
N GLY A 437 32.50 12.72 -4.83
CA GLY A 437 32.96 14.10 -5.07
C GLY A 437 32.62 15.08 -3.95
N VAL A 438 31.44 14.97 -3.32
CA VAL A 438 31.07 15.79 -2.15
C VAL A 438 32.03 15.58 -0.96
N ILE A 439 32.65 14.41 -0.85
CA ILE A 439 33.51 14.01 0.26
C ILE A 439 35.01 14.12 -0.08
N ASP A 440 35.41 13.78 -1.30
CA ASP A 440 36.82 13.70 -1.70
C ASP A 440 37.36 15.02 -2.25
N ASP A 441 36.53 15.86 -2.88
CA ASP A 441 36.98 17.17 -3.37
C ASP A 441 37.11 18.14 -2.19
N ALA A 442 38.35 18.49 -1.85
CA ALA A 442 38.75 19.52 -0.89
C ALA A 442 39.98 20.29 -1.38
#